data_AF-F6YKW6-F1
#
_entry.id   AF-F6YKW6-F1
#
_cell.length_a   1.000
_cell.length_b   1.000
_cell.length_c   1.000
_cell.angle_alpha   90.00
_cell.angle_beta   90.00
_cell.angle_gamma   90.00
#
_symmetry.space_group_name_H-M   'P 1'
#
loop_
_entity.id
_entity.type
_entity.pdbx_description
1 polymer ?
#
loop_
_entity_poly.entity_id
_entity_poly.type
_entity_poly.pdbx_seq_one_letter_code
_entity_poly.pdbx_strand_id
1 'polypeptide(L)'
;MSPHFGAIQIGVSLNIRRSDGRIHPAVVASINKNNNSVTVEWLEKGANKGKKVDLATVLLLNPGLSAPGYLQSSRVPTPLPLTALYSAKGDKASTNQWVVHPQKNETASGDSLVTFSEPVLVKQRKSHCLLEIEKLQKQRQKRRQQLLEFQAKRAQNVNVVRPNYEIMCMIQEFRRKIDYSKMLSPDPTDDHRICVCVRKRPLNEQETLVKDLDIITVPTRNVVMVHESKQKVDLTRYLEHHTFRFDHAFDDTASNEFVYRFTAQPLVENIFHKGMATCFAYGQTGSGKTHTMGGDLFGRSQNCSKGIYALVAEDVFLMLKKPTYEKLDLKVYGTFFEIYGGKVYDLLNWKTKLRVLEDAKQQIQVLGLQEQEVCCVEDVLNLIELGSSYRTSGQTSVNAHSSRSHAVFQIILKRKGKLHGKFSLIDLAGNERGADTCRTSRQRQLEGAEINKSLLALKECIRALGQNKPHTPFRASKLTQVLRDSFIGKNACTCMIATISPGLSSCENTLNTLRNVLNMRSSDVVGHRPAWSPEVLLFKLSLLMHPTFVTVSKLFSTQCNFLSQSESQAF
;
A
#
# COMPACT_ATOMS: atom_id res chain seq x y z
N MET A 1 33.51 -39.24 19.69
CA MET A 1 33.07 -38.46 20.87
C MET A 1 31.61 -38.76 21.11
N SER A 2 31.27 -39.25 22.29
CA SER A 2 29.89 -39.56 22.69
C SER A 2 29.06 -38.27 22.70
N PRO A 3 27.84 -38.25 22.15
CA PRO A 3 26.99 -37.07 22.17
C PRO A 3 26.62 -36.72 23.61
N HIS A 4 27.09 -35.56 24.08
CA HIS A 4 26.83 -35.08 25.44
C HIS A 4 25.44 -34.43 25.46
N PHE A 5 24.48 -35.04 26.15
CA PHE A 5 23.10 -34.53 26.27
C PHE A 5 22.96 -33.29 27.19
N GLY A 6 24.07 -32.62 27.55
CA GLY A 6 24.06 -31.45 28.43
C GLY A 6 23.27 -31.65 29.73
N ALA A 7 22.54 -30.63 30.16
CA ALA A 7 21.63 -30.68 31.31
C ALA A 7 20.23 -31.25 30.96
N ILE A 8 20.04 -31.88 29.79
CA ILE A 8 18.75 -32.39 29.34
C ILE A 8 18.47 -33.74 30.01
N GLN A 9 17.44 -33.77 30.86
CA GLN A 9 16.96 -34.97 31.55
C GLN A 9 15.45 -35.15 31.33
N ILE A 10 14.96 -36.38 31.50
CA ILE A 10 13.52 -36.68 31.46
C ILE A 10 12.81 -35.85 32.55
N GLY A 11 11.71 -35.20 32.19
CA GLY A 11 10.95 -34.30 33.08
C GLY A 11 11.34 -32.82 32.99
N VAL A 12 12.43 -32.46 32.28
CA VAL A 12 12.81 -31.05 32.09
C VAL A 12 11.92 -30.39 31.03
N SER A 13 11.46 -29.17 31.31
CA SER A 13 10.73 -28.35 30.34
C SER A 13 11.70 -27.58 29.45
N LEU A 14 11.51 -27.67 28.13
CA LEU A 14 12.34 -27.01 27.13
C LEU A 14 11.49 -26.44 25.99
N ASN A 15 12.01 -25.43 25.29
CA ASN A 15 11.32 -24.81 24.18
C ASN A 15 11.52 -25.62 22.89
N ILE A 16 10.43 -25.91 22.18
CA ILE A 16 10.46 -26.52 20.85
C ILE A 16 9.78 -25.64 19.81
N ARG A 17 10.16 -25.81 18.54
CA ARG A 17 9.52 -25.17 17.40
C ARG A 17 8.55 -26.14 16.71
N ARG A 18 7.29 -25.71 16.56
CA ARG A 18 6.23 -26.43 15.83
C ARG A 18 6.41 -26.28 14.32
N SER A 19 5.68 -27.11 13.57
CA SER A 19 5.68 -27.11 12.09
C SER A 19 5.16 -25.80 11.49
N ASP A 20 4.33 -25.06 12.23
CA ASP A 20 3.80 -23.73 11.89
C ASP A 20 4.74 -22.57 12.31
N GLY A 21 5.92 -22.89 12.86
CA GLY A 21 6.94 -21.94 13.26
C GLY A 21 6.80 -21.38 14.68
N ARG A 22 5.74 -21.70 15.43
CA ARG A 22 5.56 -21.25 16.82
C ARG A 22 6.53 -21.94 17.78
N ILE A 23 7.06 -21.21 18.75
CA ILE A 23 7.92 -21.74 19.81
C ILE A 23 7.09 -21.85 21.09
N HIS A 24 7.14 -23.00 21.75
CA HIS A 24 6.40 -23.24 23.00
C HIS A 24 7.15 -24.21 23.92
N PRO A 25 6.84 -24.24 25.23
CA PRO A 25 7.45 -25.19 26.16
C PRO A 25 6.84 -26.59 26.01
N ALA A 26 7.69 -27.61 26.10
CA ALA A 26 7.34 -29.02 26.13
C ALA A 26 8.26 -29.77 27.10
N VAL A 27 7.75 -30.85 27.71
CA VAL A 27 8.46 -31.64 28.71
C VAL A 27 9.16 -32.82 28.05
N VAL A 28 10.39 -33.12 28.42
CA VAL A 28 11.10 -34.30 27.93
C VAL A 28 10.48 -35.58 28.47
N ALA A 29 9.96 -36.42 27.60
CA ALA A 29 9.37 -37.72 27.94
C ALA A 29 10.38 -38.86 27.82
N SER A 30 11.25 -38.83 26.81
CA SER A 30 12.33 -39.84 26.66
C SER A 30 13.52 -39.31 25.87
N ILE A 31 14.70 -39.88 26.14
CA ILE A 31 15.96 -39.52 25.48
C ILE A 31 16.50 -40.74 24.75
N ASN A 32 16.74 -40.61 23.44
CA ASN A 32 17.29 -41.67 22.63
C ASN A 32 18.76 -41.37 22.27
N LYS A 33 19.67 -42.04 22.97
CA LYS A 33 21.12 -41.86 22.82
C LYS A 33 21.69 -42.42 21.52
N ASN A 34 20.98 -43.31 20.84
CA ASN A 34 21.47 -43.99 19.63
C ASN A 34 21.28 -43.14 18.36
N ASN A 35 20.34 -42.18 18.38
CA ASN A 35 20.05 -41.32 17.24
C ASN A 35 20.04 -39.82 17.60
N ASN A 36 20.62 -39.45 18.74
CA ASN A 36 20.71 -38.07 19.22
C ASN A 36 19.40 -37.30 19.16
N SER A 37 18.32 -37.91 19.66
CA SER A 37 17.02 -37.25 19.68
C SER A 37 16.33 -37.36 21.03
N VAL A 38 15.44 -36.41 21.26
CA VAL A 38 14.63 -36.29 22.46
C VAL A 38 13.17 -36.30 22.07
N THR A 39 12.38 -37.12 22.74
CA THR A 39 10.92 -37.11 22.61
C THR A 39 10.38 -36.18 23.66
N VAL A 40 9.60 -35.18 23.23
CA VAL A 40 8.97 -34.19 24.12
C VAL A 40 7.46 -34.25 24.00
N GLU A 41 6.78 -33.95 25.10
CA GLU A 41 5.33 -33.97 25.22
C GLU A 41 4.81 -32.64 25.76
N TRP A 42 3.64 -32.21 25.27
CA TRP A 42 2.94 -31.04 25.75
C TRP A 42 1.42 -31.26 25.69
N LEU A 43 0.70 -30.51 26.52
CA LEU A 43 -0.77 -30.54 26.54
C LEU A 43 -1.32 -29.51 25.55
N GLU A 44 -2.23 -29.93 24.67
CA GLU A 44 -2.92 -29.04 23.74
C GLU A 44 -4.39 -29.41 23.63
N LYS A 45 -5.28 -28.46 23.97
CA LYS A 45 -6.75 -28.65 23.98
C LYS A 45 -7.20 -29.89 24.75
N GLY A 46 -6.55 -30.17 25.89
CA GLY A 46 -6.87 -31.31 26.75
C GLY A 46 -6.30 -32.67 26.31
N ALA A 47 -5.50 -32.72 25.23
CA ALA A 47 -4.85 -33.94 24.77
C ALA A 47 -3.32 -33.84 24.85
N ASN A 48 -2.65 -34.92 25.29
CA ASN A 48 -1.19 -35.02 25.23
C ASN A 48 -0.72 -35.23 23.79
N LYS A 49 0.21 -34.38 23.36
CA LYS A 49 0.86 -34.45 22.04
C LYS A 49 2.35 -34.64 22.24
N GLY A 50 2.94 -35.54 21.44
CA GLY A 50 4.37 -35.86 21.49
C GLY A 50 5.06 -35.59 20.16
N LYS A 51 6.33 -35.18 20.20
CA LYS A 51 7.19 -35.03 19.01
C LYS A 51 8.62 -35.45 19.33
N LYS A 52 9.24 -36.14 18.39
CA LYS A 52 10.67 -36.45 18.40
C LYS A 52 11.44 -35.30 17.76
N VAL A 53 12.42 -34.76 18.48
CA VAL A 53 13.21 -33.59 18.07
C VAL A 53 14.69 -33.95 18.16
N ASP A 54 15.46 -33.57 17.15
CA ASP A 54 16.91 -33.77 17.13
C ASP A 54 17.61 -32.91 18.20
N LEU A 55 18.61 -33.47 18.87
CA LEU A 55 19.33 -32.86 19.98
C LEU A 55 19.97 -31.53 19.59
N ALA A 56 20.48 -31.38 18.37
CA ALA A 56 21.09 -30.14 17.91
C ALA A 56 20.05 -29.01 17.80
N THR A 57 18.82 -29.35 17.40
CA THR A 57 17.70 -28.39 17.32
C THR A 57 17.25 -27.95 18.72
N VAL A 58 17.24 -28.89 19.68
CA VAL A 58 16.90 -28.60 21.08
C VAL A 58 17.92 -27.66 21.73
N LEU A 59 19.22 -27.92 21.53
CA LEU A 59 20.29 -27.08 22.10
C LEU A 59 20.34 -25.68 21.48
N LEU A 60 20.04 -25.55 20.18
CA LEU A 60 19.96 -24.25 19.51
C LEU A 60 18.83 -23.37 20.07
N LEU A 61 17.69 -23.97 20.42
CA LEU A 61 16.53 -23.27 20.98
C LEU A 61 16.64 -23.03 22.50
N ASN A 62 17.53 -23.75 23.18
CA ASN A 62 17.68 -23.71 24.64
C ASN A 62 19.17 -23.59 25.02
N PRO A 63 19.81 -22.44 24.71
CA PRO A 63 21.26 -22.27 24.89
C PRO A 63 21.73 -22.48 26.33
N GLY A 64 20.88 -22.20 27.33
CA GLY A 64 21.17 -22.41 28.75
C GLY A 64 21.22 -23.88 29.22
N LEU A 65 20.88 -24.85 28.36
CA LEU A 65 21.01 -26.28 28.66
C LEU A 65 22.35 -26.88 28.20
N SER A 66 23.20 -26.05 27.57
CA SER A 66 24.59 -26.38 27.23
C SER A 66 25.46 -26.17 28.47
N ALA A 67 26.18 -27.20 28.93
CA ALA A 67 26.97 -27.12 30.15
C ALA A 67 28.05 -26.00 30.09
N PRO A 68 28.38 -25.35 31.23
CA PRO A 68 29.37 -24.30 31.29
C PRO A 68 30.79 -24.88 31.35
N GLY A 69 31.66 -24.43 30.44
CA GLY A 69 33.10 -24.66 30.52
C GLY A 69 33.69 -25.20 29.23
N TYR A 70 34.08 -24.30 28.33
CA TYR A 70 35.39 -24.28 27.66
C TYR A 70 35.44 -23.01 26.79
N LEU A 71 36.12 -21.99 27.33
CA LEU A 71 36.52 -20.79 26.61
C LEU A 71 37.77 -21.09 25.77
N GLN A 72 37.77 -20.54 24.56
CA GLN A 72 38.90 -20.28 23.64
C GLN A 72 39.71 -21.46 23.07
N SER A 73 39.68 -21.59 21.74
CA SER A 73 40.84 -21.19 20.92
C SER A 73 40.48 -21.17 19.44
N SER A 74 40.81 -20.04 18.82
CA SER A 74 40.97 -19.83 17.39
C SER A 74 41.72 -20.96 16.69
N ARG A 75 41.17 -21.50 15.60
CA ARG A 75 41.92 -21.98 14.43
C ARG A 75 40.97 -22.22 13.25
N VAL A 76 41.35 -21.62 12.11
CA VAL A 76 40.80 -21.88 10.78
C VAL A 76 41.08 -23.34 10.40
N PRO A 77 40.18 -24.00 9.65
CA PRO A 77 40.65 -24.65 8.43
C PRO A 77 39.71 -24.49 7.22
N THR A 78 40.37 -24.35 6.07
CA THR A 78 39.88 -24.43 4.70
C THR A 78 39.30 -25.81 4.34
N PRO A 79 38.54 -25.92 3.23
CA PRO A 79 37.57 -27.00 2.99
C PRO A 79 38.14 -28.18 2.17
N LEU A 80 37.42 -29.31 2.17
CA LEU A 80 37.25 -30.33 1.10
C LEU A 80 36.60 -31.62 1.71
N PRO A 81 36.08 -32.59 0.94
CA PRO A 81 34.98 -32.54 -0.03
C PRO A 81 33.82 -33.51 0.32
N LEU A 82 32.68 -33.30 -0.35
CA LEU A 82 31.48 -34.15 -0.29
C LEU A 82 31.66 -35.43 -1.12
N THR A 83 31.52 -36.60 -0.50
CA THR A 83 30.99 -37.79 -1.20
C THR A 83 30.30 -38.77 -0.25
N ALA A 84 29.03 -39.03 -0.59
CA ALA A 84 28.22 -40.25 -0.44
C ALA A 84 28.17 -40.99 0.91
N LEU A 85 26.95 -41.14 1.44
CA LEU A 85 26.34 -42.44 1.79
C LEU A 85 24.86 -42.22 2.17
N TYR A 86 23.95 -42.54 1.23
CA TYR A 86 22.61 -43.00 1.58
C TYR A 86 22.44 -44.40 0.97
N SER A 87 22.50 -45.39 1.84
CA SER A 87 21.93 -46.71 1.62
C SER A 87 20.78 -46.83 2.61
N ALA A 88 19.56 -47.00 2.12
CA ALA A 88 18.44 -47.48 2.91
C ALA A 88 17.61 -48.42 2.04
N LYS A 89 17.60 -49.68 2.46
CA LYS A 89 16.78 -50.77 1.95
C LYS A 89 15.29 -50.46 2.11
N GLY A 90 14.50 -50.91 1.14
CA GLY A 90 13.07 -51.11 1.28
C GLY A 90 12.66 -52.30 0.40
N ASP A 91 12.52 -53.47 1.01
CA ASP A 91 11.94 -54.67 0.41
C ASP A 91 10.41 -54.54 0.32
N LYS A 92 9.81 -54.92 -0.81
CA LYS A 92 9.02 -56.16 -0.97
C LYS A 92 8.21 -56.17 -2.29
N ALA A 93 8.47 -57.22 -3.07
CA ALA A 93 7.57 -58.05 -3.86
C ALA A 93 6.64 -57.44 -4.92
N SER A 94 6.83 -57.84 -6.18
CA SER A 94 5.99 -58.88 -6.82
C SER A 94 6.48 -59.18 -8.23
N THR A 95 7.01 -60.38 -8.39
CA THR A 95 7.42 -60.99 -9.66
C THR A 95 6.20 -61.66 -10.28
N ASN A 96 5.77 -61.25 -11.47
CA ASN A 96 4.89 -62.05 -12.31
C ASN A 96 5.60 -62.36 -13.64
N GLN A 97 6.13 -63.58 -13.64
CA GLN A 97 6.26 -64.60 -14.67
C GLN A 97 5.67 -64.29 -16.07
N TRP A 98 6.47 -64.55 -17.10
CA TRP A 98 6.04 -64.73 -18.49
C TRP A 98 5.57 -66.17 -18.71
N VAL A 99 4.42 -66.32 -19.36
CA VAL A 99 3.89 -67.61 -19.84
C VAL A 99 4.44 -67.88 -21.24
N VAL A 100 5.00 -69.08 -21.45
CA VAL A 100 5.41 -69.59 -22.77
C VAL A 100 4.32 -70.53 -23.28
N HIS A 101 3.80 -70.28 -24.48
CA HIS A 101 3.06 -71.27 -25.27
C HIS A 101 4.02 -71.94 -26.26
N PRO A 102 3.93 -73.27 -26.47
CA PRO A 102 4.83 -73.98 -27.37
C PRO A 102 4.28 -74.01 -28.80
N GLN A 103 5.12 -73.73 -29.79
CA GLN A 103 4.90 -74.20 -31.16
C GLN A 103 5.85 -75.36 -31.46
N LYS A 104 5.24 -76.50 -31.77
CA LYS A 104 5.87 -77.66 -32.38
C LYS A 104 6.43 -77.28 -33.75
N ASN A 105 7.61 -77.82 -34.10
CA ASN A 105 7.76 -78.59 -35.33
C ASN A 105 8.98 -79.51 -35.27
N GLU A 106 8.84 -80.62 -35.98
CA GLU A 106 9.50 -81.90 -35.80
C GLU A 106 10.96 -81.96 -36.29
N THR A 107 11.66 -82.90 -35.68
CA THR A 107 13.05 -83.37 -35.84
C THR A 107 13.44 -83.86 -37.24
N ALA A 108 14.72 -83.66 -37.58
CA ALA A 108 15.59 -84.74 -38.08
C ALA A 108 17.09 -84.46 -37.82
N SER A 109 17.70 -85.36 -37.05
CA SER A 109 19.08 -85.86 -37.04
C SER A 109 20.32 -84.92 -36.94
N GLY A 110 21.17 -85.22 -35.96
CA GLY A 110 22.63 -85.32 -36.17
C GLY A 110 23.53 -84.46 -35.28
N ASP A 111 24.15 -85.10 -34.29
CA ASP A 111 25.48 -84.86 -33.69
C ASP A 111 25.83 -83.57 -32.90
N SER A 112 25.90 -83.76 -31.58
CA SER A 112 27.01 -83.46 -30.66
C SER A 112 28.03 -82.35 -31.00
N LEU A 113 27.86 -81.15 -30.44
CA LEU A 113 28.76 -80.47 -29.48
C LEU A 113 28.22 -79.04 -29.26
N VAL A 114 27.74 -78.71 -28.06
CA VAL A 114 27.30 -77.35 -27.74
C VAL A 114 28.49 -76.56 -27.20
N THR A 115 29.06 -75.72 -28.06
CA THR A 115 30.02 -74.68 -27.69
C THR A 115 29.27 -73.56 -26.96
N PHE A 116 29.64 -73.24 -25.72
CA PHE A 116 29.12 -72.06 -25.01
C PHE A 116 29.70 -70.79 -25.65
N SER A 117 28.89 -70.09 -26.44
CA SER A 117 29.18 -68.72 -26.88
C SER A 117 28.85 -67.70 -25.77
N GLU A 118 29.74 -66.73 -25.56
CA GLU A 118 29.57 -65.62 -24.62
C GLU A 118 28.21 -64.89 -24.75
N PRO A 119 27.63 -64.38 -23.65
CA PRO A 119 26.39 -63.62 -23.71
C PRO A 119 26.62 -62.28 -24.40
N VAL A 120 26.16 -62.18 -25.65
CA VAL A 120 26.08 -60.90 -26.36
C VAL A 120 25.06 -60.02 -25.63
N LEU A 121 25.52 -58.91 -25.04
CA LEU A 121 24.70 -57.89 -24.41
C LEU A 121 23.89 -57.14 -25.50
N VAL A 122 22.76 -57.69 -25.93
CA VAL A 122 21.87 -57.02 -26.88
C VAL A 122 21.20 -55.85 -26.15
N LYS A 123 21.66 -54.62 -26.41
CA LYS A 123 20.94 -53.40 -26.01
C LYS A 123 19.54 -53.44 -26.64
N GLN A 124 18.52 -53.79 -25.86
CA GLN A 124 17.14 -53.61 -26.30
C GLN A 124 16.93 -52.15 -26.69
N ARG A 125 16.63 -51.92 -27.98
CA ARG A 125 16.26 -50.61 -28.51
C ARG A 125 14.95 -50.22 -27.81
N LYS A 126 15.04 -49.25 -26.88
CA LYS A 126 13.87 -48.65 -26.22
C LYS A 126 12.87 -48.21 -27.30
N SER A 127 11.59 -48.53 -27.10
CA SER A 127 10.54 -48.13 -28.05
C SER A 127 10.49 -46.60 -28.17
N HIS A 128 10.05 -46.11 -29.32
CA HIS A 128 9.92 -44.66 -29.58
C HIS A 128 9.12 -43.94 -28.49
N CYS A 129 8.04 -44.56 -28.01
CA CYS A 129 7.22 -44.03 -26.91
C CYS A 129 8.00 -43.91 -25.59
N LEU A 130 8.80 -44.93 -25.24
CA LEU A 130 9.62 -44.90 -24.03
C LEU A 130 10.73 -43.83 -24.12
N LEU A 131 11.32 -43.64 -25.31
CA LEU A 131 12.31 -42.60 -25.55
C LEU A 131 11.71 -41.19 -25.44
N GLU A 132 10.47 -40.98 -25.89
CA GLU A 132 9.77 -39.71 -25.73
C GLU A 132 9.40 -39.41 -24.27
N ILE A 133 8.95 -40.41 -23.51
CA ILE A 133 8.67 -40.25 -22.08
C ILE A 133 9.95 -39.89 -21.31
N GLU A 134 11.07 -40.53 -21.63
CA GLU A 134 12.38 -40.25 -21.03
C GLU A 134 12.88 -38.85 -21.43
N LYS A 135 12.66 -38.42 -22.68
CA LYS A 135 12.95 -37.06 -23.16
C LYS A 135 12.12 -36.01 -22.41
N LEU A 136 10.83 -36.27 -22.19
CA LEU A 136 9.94 -35.39 -21.40
C LEU A 136 10.37 -35.34 -19.93
N GLN A 137 10.75 -36.46 -19.32
CA GLN A 137 11.28 -36.48 -17.95
C GLN A 137 12.59 -35.69 -17.84
N LYS A 138 13.50 -35.87 -18.80
CA LYS A 138 14.78 -35.16 -18.84
C LYS A 138 14.58 -33.66 -19.04
N GLN A 139 13.61 -33.24 -19.85
CA GLN A 139 13.21 -31.83 -19.98
C GLN A 139 12.61 -31.27 -18.68
N ARG A 140 11.75 -32.02 -18.00
CA ARG A 140 11.17 -31.62 -16.69
C ARG A 140 12.26 -31.49 -15.62
N GLN A 141 13.21 -32.42 -15.57
CA GLN A 141 14.38 -32.34 -14.66
C GLN A 141 15.27 -31.15 -14.99
N LYS A 142 15.56 -30.89 -16.27
CA LYS A 142 16.36 -29.73 -16.68
C LYS A 142 15.69 -28.41 -16.29
N ARG A 143 14.36 -28.29 -16.44
CA ARG A 143 13.60 -27.13 -15.95
C ARG A 143 13.68 -26.97 -14.43
N ARG A 144 13.58 -28.06 -13.66
CA ARG A 144 13.73 -28.03 -12.19
C ARG A 144 15.15 -27.61 -11.79
N GLN A 145 16.16 -28.12 -12.49
CA GLN A 145 17.56 -27.81 -12.21
C GLN A 145 17.90 -26.35 -12.55
N GLN A 146 17.38 -25.82 -13.65
CA GLN A 146 17.49 -24.39 -14.00
C GLN A 146 16.80 -23.50 -12.96
N LEU A 147 15.63 -23.90 -12.46
CA LEU A 147 14.94 -23.15 -11.39
C LEU A 147 15.75 -23.16 -10.09
N LEU A 148 16.35 -24.30 -9.71
CA LEU A 148 17.20 -24.43 -8.53
C LEU A 148 18.51 -23.64 -8.68
N GLU A 149 19.16 -23.65 -9.84
CA GLU A 149 20.33 -22.81 -10.11
C GLU A 149 19.98 -21.32 -10.09
N PHE A 150 18.83 -20.94 -10.64
CA PHE A 150 18.33 -19.57 -10.58
C PHE A 150 18.05 -19.14 -9.14
N GLN A 151 17.46 -20.03 -8.33
CA GLN A 151 17.26 -19.81 -6.89
C GLN A 151 18.60 -19.72 -6.14
N ALA A 152 19.59 -20.55 -6.45
CA ALA A 152 20.92 -20.54 -5.82
C ALA A 152 21.71 -19.25 -6.17
N LYS A 153 21.68 -18.83 -7.43
CA LYS A 153 22.27 -17.54 -7.87
C LYS A 153 21.58 -16.35 -7.22
N ARG A 154 20.24 -16.41 -7.05
CA ARG A 154 19.50 -15.39 -6.30
C ARG A 154 19.90 -15.38 -4.81
N ALA A 155 20.03 -16.53 -4.18
CA ALA A 155 20.41 -16.66 -2.77
C ALA A 155 21.83 -16.10 -2.48
N GLN A 156 22.77 -16.27 -3.41
CA GLN A 156 24.13 -15.70 -3.31
C GLN A 156 24.15 -14.16 -3.40
N ASN A 157 23.15 -13.54 -4.03
CA ASN A 157 23.03 -12.08 -4.17
C ASN A 157 22.15 -11.42 -3.09
N VAL A 158 21.64 -12.19 -2.12
CA VAL A 158 20.87 -11.62 -1.00
C VAL A 158 21.83 -10.94 -0.04
N ASN A 159 21.97 -9.63 -0.18
CA ASN A 159 22.69 -8.80 0.76
C ASN A 159 21.99 -8.84 2.13
N VAL A 160 22.58 -9.59 3.08
CA VAL A 160 22.07 -9.80 4.45
C VAL A 160 21.86 -8.47 5.21
N VAL A 161 22.47 -7.37 4.76
CA VAL A 161 22.45 -6.05 5.39
C VAL A 161 21.20 -5.20 5.02
N ARG A 162 20.44 -5.59 3.98
CA ARG A 162 19.22 -4.88 3.55
C ARG A 162 18.07 -5.86 3.21
N PRO A 163 17.04 -6.00 4.06
CA PRO A 163 15.96 -6.99 3.89
C PRO A 163 15.13 -6.82 2.61
N ASN A 164 15.12 -5.61 2.02
CA ASN A 164 14.39 -5.29 0.80
C ASN A 164 15.31 -5.06 -0.43
N TYR A 165 16.57 -5.51 -0.38
CA TYR A 165 17.56 -5.27 -1.46
C TYR A 165 17.08 -5.72 -2.85
N GLU A 166 16.45 -6.89 -2.94
CA GLU A 166 15.92 -7.41 -4.21
C GLU A 166 14.86 -6.47 -4.82
N ILE A 167 13.94 -5.97 -3.98
CA ILE A 167 12.87 -5.04 -4.39
C ILE A 167 13.48 -3.72 -4.86
N MET A 168 14.47 -3.21 -4.12
CA MET A 168 15.20 -2.00 -4.49
C MET A 168 15.84 -2.14 -5.88
N CYS A 169 16.51 -3.26 -6.17
CA CYS A 169 17.11 -3.51 -7.48
C CYS A 169 16.05 -3.57 -8.59
N MET A 170 14.91 -4.23 -8.36
CA MET A 170 13.80 -4.26 -9.33
C MET A 170 13.26 -2.86 -9.63
N ILE A 171 13.10 -2.01 -8.61
CA ILE A 171 12.64 -0.61 -8.78
C ILE A 171 13.68 0.20 -9.56
N GLN A 172 14.96 0.09 -9.22
CA GLN A 172 16.04 0.80 -9.91
C GLN A 172 16.14 0.40 -11.38
N GLU A 173 16.04 -0.89 -11.67
CA GLU A 173 16.02 -1.40 -13.04
C GLU A 173 14.80 -0.87 -13.82
N PHE A 174 13.63 -0.81 -13.19
CA PHE A 174 12.44 -0.23 -13.79
C PHE A 174 12.65 1.26 -14.09
N ARG A 175 13.09 2.06 -13.09
CA ARG A 175 13.34 3.50 -13.25
C ARG A 175 14.32 3.81 -14.39
N ARG A 176 15.33 2.97 -14.60
CA ARG A 176 16.29 3.12 -15.71
C ARG A 176 15.67 2.83 -17.09
N LYS A 177 14.63 2.00 -17.15
CA LYS A 177 13.93 1.62 -18.39
C LYS A 177 12.76 2.53 -18.73
N ILE A 178 12.34 3.44 -17.83
CA ILE A 178 11.23 4.37 -18.10
C ILE A 178 11.62 5.29 -19.25
N ASP A 179 10.79 5.28 -20.29
CA ASP A 179 10.89 6.17 -21.43
C ASP A 179 10.03 7.42 -21.18
N TYR A 180 10.67 8.47 -20.63
CA TYR A 180 10.02 9.73 -20.29
C TYR A 180 9.43 10.46 -21.51
N SER A 181 9.94 10.18 -22.72
CA SER A 181 9.51 10.85 -23.96
C SER A 181 8.09 10.47 -24.38
N LYS A 182 7.68 9.23 -24.12
CA LYS A 182 6.34 8.71 -24.45
C LYS A 182 5.23 9.18 -23.51
N MET A 183 5.59 9.84 -22.41
CA MET A 183 4.65 10.29 -21.38
C MET A 183 4.34 11.79 -21.44
N LEU A 184 4.99 12.52 -22.35
CA LEU A 184 4.69 13.92 -22.67
C LEU A 184 3.53 13.96 -23.67
N SER A 185 2.29 13.80 -23.21
CA SER A 185 1.14 14.25 -24.01
C SER A 185 0.86 15.73 -23.69
N PRO A 186 0.66 16.59 -24.69
CA PRO A 186 0.08 17.91 -24.50
C PRO A 186 -1.41 17.71 -24.27
N ASP A 187 -1.83 17.50 -23.02
CA ASP A 187 -3.26 17.57 -22.71
C ASP A 187 -3.68 19.04 -22.58
N PRO A 188 -4.84 19.42 -23.14
CA PRO A 188 -5.42 20.72 -22.88
C PRO A 188 -5.66 20.89 -21.38
N THR A 189 -5.44 22.10 -20.88
CA THR A 189 -5.86 22.51 -19.54
C THR A 189 -7.39 22.55 -19.53
N ASP A 190 -8.01 21.40 -19.33
CA ASP A 190 -9.46 21.32 -19.13
C ASP A 190 -9.80 22.10 -17.86
N ASP A 191 -10.73 23.05 -18.00
CA ASP A 191 -11.21 23.90 -16.92
C ASP A 191 -12.14 23.07 -16.01
N HIS A 192 -11.52 22.26 -15.14
CA HIS A 192 -12.23 21.44 -14.19
C HIS A 192 -12.61 22.29 -12.97
N ARG A 193 -13.89 22.25 -12.59
CA ARG A 193 -14.40 22.82 -11.33
C ARG A 193 -13.64 22.32 -10.08
N ILE A 194 -13.09 21.11 -10.16
CA ILE A 194 -12.31 20.47 -9.12
C ILE A 194 -10.93 20.08 -9.68
N CYS A 195 -9.89 20.76 -9.21
CA CYS A 195 -8.50 20.44 -9.52
C CYS A 195 -7.96 19.43 -8.49
N VAL A 196 -7.39 18.32 -8.96
CA VAL A 196 -6.81 17.28 -8.11
C VAL A 196 -5.32 17.17 -8.37
N CYS A 197 -4.55 17.48 -7.35
CA CYS A 197 -3.10 17.47 -7.36
C CYS A 197 -2.54 16.41 -6.39
N VAL A 198 -1.36 15.89 -6.68
CA VAL A 198 -0.64 14.96 -5.80
C VAL A 198 0.75 15.48 -5.49
N ARG A 199 1.15 15.39 -4.22
CA ARG A 199 2.48 15.78 -3.75
C ARG A 199 3.17 14.61 -3.06
N LYS A 200 4.30 14.16 -3.62
CA LYS A 200 5.25 13.25 -2.97
C LYS A 200 6.14 14.06 -2.02
N ARG A 201 6.30 13.62 -0.77
CA ARG A 201 7.36 14.16 0.11
C ARG A 201 8.64 13.32 -0.01
N PRO A 202 9.82 13.86 0.34
CA PRO A 202 11.02 13.05 0.49
C PRO A 202 10.90 12.04 1.64
N LEU A 203 11.74 11.00 1.62
CA LEU A 203 11.92 10.11 2.77
C LEU A 203 12.46 10.93 3.95
N ASN A 204 11.91 10.70 5.14
CA ASN A 204 12.38 11.37 6.35
C ASN A 204 13.61 10.65 6.94
N GLU A 205 14.24 11.26 7.94
CA GLU A 205 15.43 10.68 8.59
C GLU A 205 15.15 9.32 9.21
N GLN A 206 13.98 9.14 9.84
CA GLN A 206 13.60 7.87 10.50
C GLN A 206 13.43 6.74 9.47
N GLU A 207 12.76 7.02 8.35
CA GLU A 207 12.58 6.12 7.21
C GLU A 207 13.94 5.76 6.59
N THR A 208 14.83 6.74 6.47
CA THR A 208 16.19 6.53 5.97
C THR A 208 17.02 5.66 6.92
N LEU A 209 16.89 5.86 8.24
CA LEU A 209 17.56 5.07 9.28
C LEU A 209 17.12 3.60 9.25
N VAL A 210 15.82 3.34 9.09
CA VAL A 210 15.30 1.96 8.95
C VAL A 210 15.50 1.39 7.54
N LYS A 211 16.15 2.15 6.64
CA LYS A 211 16.39 1.80 5.24
C LYS A 211 15.09 1.44 4.49
N ASP A 212 14.04 2.22 4.74
CA ASP A 212 12.81 2.13 3.96
C ASP A 212 13.09 2.46 2.48
N LEU A 213 12.29 1.92 1.58
CA LEU A 213 12.48 2.09 0.15
C LEU A 213 11.51 3.13 -0.40
N ASP A 214 12.01 4.03 -1.23
CA ASP A 214 11.17 4.87 -2.06
C ASP A 214 10.55 4.05 -3.19
N ILE A 215 9.24 3.83 -3.10
CA ILE A 215 8.44 3.05 -4.05
C ILE A 215 7.62 3.93 -5.00
N ILE A 216 7.79 5.25 -4.95
CA ILE A 216 7.00 6.20 -5.75
C ILE A 216 7.89 6.85 -6.80
N THR A 217 7.40 6.94 -8.03
CA THR A 217 8.08 7.64 -9.11
C THR A 217 7.11 8.58 -9.79
N VAL A 218 7.52 9.84 -9.94
CA VAL A 218 6.75 10.89 -10.61
C VAL A 218 7.48 11.21 -11.90
N PRO A 219 7.18 10.51 -13.01
CA PRO A 219 7.95 10.68 -14.23
C PRO A 219 7.66 11.99 -14.96
N THR A 220 6.44 12.50 -14.84
CA THR A 220 5.99 13.74 -15.49
C THR A 220 5.13 14.55 -14.52
N ARG A 221 4.82 15.80 -14.91
CA ARG A 221 4.03 16.75 -14.11
C ARG A 221 2.58 16.33 -13.83
N ASN A 222 2.11 15.21 -14.38
CA ASN A 222 0.73 14.74 -14.27
C ASN A 222 0.61 13.24 -14.01
N VAL A 223 1.73 12.50 -13.91
CA VAL A 223 1.72 11.05 -13.72
C VAL A 223 2.42 10.69 -12.41
N VAL A 224 1.78 9.81 -11.63
CA VAL A 224 2.36 9.20 -10.42
C VAL A 224 2.34 7.69 -10.59
N MET A 225 3.49 7.06 -10.38
CA MET A 225 3.66 5.60 -10.43
C MET A 225 3.96 5.06 -9.04
N VAL A 226 3.24 3.99 -8.66
CA VAL A 226 3.47 3.26 -7.41
C VAL A 226 3.97 1.87 -7.74
N HIS A 227 5.13 1.49 -7.18
CA HIS A 227 5.71 0.17 -7.34
C HIS A 227 5.32 -0.71 -6.13
N GLU A 228 4.20 -1.41 -6.24
CA GLU A 228 3.70 -2.30 -5.19
C GLU A 228 4.47 -3.63 -5.21
N SER A 229 5.11 -3.98 -4.09
CA SER A 229 5.79 -5.28 -3.95
C SER A 229 4.77 -6.37 -3.65
N LYS A 230 4.60 -7.33 -4.56
CA LYS A 230 3.74 -8.51 -4.37
C LYS A 230 4.53 -9.81 -4.41
N GLN A 231 3.91 -10.85 -3.87
CA GLN A 231 4.45 -12.20 -3.87
C GLN A 231 3.46 -13.15 -4.55
N LYS A 232 3.95 -13.93 -5.51
CA LYS A 232 3.18 -14.99 -6.15
C LYS A 232 3.04 -16.20 -5.21
N VAL A 233 2.16 -17.13 -5.57
CA VAL A 233 1.93 -18.39 -4.83
C VAL A 233 3.20 -19.25 -4.74
N ASP A 234 4.08 -19.18 -5.74
CA ASP A 234 5.37 -19.86 -5.79
C ASP A 234 6.47 -19.16 -4.97
N LEU A 235 6.10 -18.19 -4.14
CA LEU A 235 6.97 -17.33 -3.35
C LEU A 235 7.84 -16.34 -4.15
N THR A 236 7.69 -16.26 -5.48
CA THR A 236 8.42 -15.29 -6.31
C THR A 236 7.92 -13.87 -6.06
N ARG A 237 8.83 -12.98 -5.64
CA ARG A 237 8.55 -11.54 -5.53
C ARG A 237 8.51 -10.88 -6.91
N TYR A 238 7.57 -9.97 -7.11
CA TYR A 238 7.47 -9.15 -8.31
C TYR A 238 6.92 -7.77 -7.96
N LEU A 239 7.14 -6.80 -8.85
CA LEU A 239 6.55 -5.47 -8.73
C LEU A 239 5.29 -5.38 -9.58
N GLU A 240 4.21 -4.92 -8.98
CA GLU A 240 3.02 -4.46 -9.69
C GLU A 240 3.09 -2.93 -9.79
N HIS A 241 3.04 -2.42 -11.01
CA HIS A 241 3.15 -0.98 -11.26
C HIS A 241 1.76 -0.38 -11.46
N HIS A 242 1.37 0.52 -10.57
CA HIS A 242 0.13 1.28 -10.69
C HIS A 242 0.44 2.67 -11.21
N THR A 243 -0.15 3.05 -12.33
CA THR A 243 0.00 4.38 -12.93
C THR A 243 -1.28 5.18 -12.70
N PHE A 244 -1.13 6.38 -12.16
CA PHE A 244 -2.23 7.31 -11.90
C PHE A 244 -1.96 8.63 -12.63
N ARG A 245 -3.00 9.22 -13.23
CA ARG A 245 -2.93 10.53 -13.89
C ARG A 245 -3.76 11.55 -13.11
N PHE A 246 -3.18 12.72 -12.87
CA PHE A 246 -3.77 13.83 -12.11
C PHE A 246 -3.57 15.15 -12.86
N ASP A 247 -4.16 16.25 -12.37
CA ASP A 247 -3.97 17.57 -12.97
C ASP A 247 -2.51 18.02 -12.79
N HIS A 248 -2.01 17.90 -11.56
CA HIS A 248 -0.61 18.11 -11.24
C HIS A 248 -0.05 17.02 -10.31
N ALA A 249 1.17 16.61 -10.58
CA ALA A 249 1.95 15.65 -9.79
C ALA A 249 3.30 16.30 -9.45
N PHE A 250 3.54 16.48 -8.15
CA PHE A 250 4.75 17.07 -7.60
C PHE A 250 5.63 15.97 -7.00
N ASP A 251 6.90 16.00 -7.37
CA ASP A 251 7.91 15.09 -6.83
C ASP A 251 8.42 15.54 -5.44
N ASP A 252 9.39 14.81 -4.91
CA ASP A 252 10.02 15.06 -3.61
C ASP A 252 10.94 16.29 -3.57
N THR A 253 11.22 16.93 -4.72
CA THR A 253 12.00 18.17 -4.80
C THR A 253 11.14 19.42 -4.78
N ALA A 254 9.82 19.28 -4.97
CA ALA A 254 8.90 20.39 -5.08
C ALA A 254 8.72 21.16 -3.75
N SER A 255 9.03 22.45 -3.78
CA SER A 255 8.82 23.39 -2.67
C SER A 255 7.34 23.73 -2.46
N ASN A 256 7.00 24.25 -1.28
CA ASN A 256 5.63 24.73 -1.00
C ASN A 256 5.19 25.83 -1.97
N GLU A 257 6.10 26.73 -2.35
CA GLU A 257 5.83 27.80 -3.31
C GLU A 257 5.50 27.24 -4.70
N PHE A 258 6.25 26.23 -5.17
CA PHE A 258 5.97 25.59 -6.45
C PHE A 258 4.60 24.89 -6.43
N VAL A 259 4.28 24.17 -5.35
CA VAL A 259 2.96 23.55 -5.17
C VAL A 259 1.86 24.61 -5.15
N TYR A 260 2.06 25.73 -4.45
CA TYR A 260 1.12 26.83 -4.33
C TYR A 260 0.72 27.43 -5.69
N ARG A 261 1.70 27.71 -6.56
CA ARG A 261 1.50 28.30 -7.89
C ARG A 261 0.49 27.54 -8.76
N PHE A 262 0.48 26.22 -8.67
CA PHE A 262 -0.39 25.36 -9.47
C PHE A 262 -1.67 24.88 -8.74
N THR A 263 -1.83 25.22 -7.46
CA THR A 263 -2.95 24.72 -6.63
C THR A 263 -3.86 25.85 -6.15
N ALA A 264 -3.39 26.62 -5.17
CA ALA A 264 -4.20 27.64 -4.49
C ALA A 264 -4.09 29.03 -5.12
N GLN A 265 -2.97 29.35 -5.79
CA GLN A 265 -2.77 30.67 -6.40
C GLN A 265 -3.88 31.05 -7.41
N PRO A 266 -4.29 30.18 -8.37
CA PRO A 266 -5.36 30.52 -9.30
C PRO A 266 -6.70 30.78 -8.61
N LEU A 267 -6.92 30.18 -7.43
CA LEU A 267 -8.15 30.33 -6.67
C LEU A 267 -8.25 31.68 -5.93
N VAL A 268 -7.12 32.38 -5.73
CA VAL A 268 -7.12 33.71 -5.10
C VAL A 268 -7.90 34.69 -5.96
N GLU A 269 -7.75 34.65 -7.28
CA GLU A 269 -8.48 35.55 -8.16
C GLU A 269 -10.00 35.32 -8.10
N ASN A 270 -10.44 34.07 -7.88
CA ASN A 270 -11.86 33.74 -7.81
C ASN A 270 -12.59 34.42 -6.64
N ILE A 271 -11.93 34.60 -5.49
CA ILE A 271 -12.58 35.26 -4.35
C ILE A 271 -12.78 36.77 -4.56
N PHE A 272 -11.95 37.41 -5.40
CA PHE A 272 -12.16 38.81 -5.80
C PHE A 272 -13.31 38.95 -6.81
N HIS A 273 -13.61 37.89 -7.57
CA HIS A 273 -14.75 37.80 -8.49
C HIS A 273 -16.06 37.30 -7.82
N LYS A 274 -16.21 37.56 -6.52
CA LYS A 274 -17.35 37.11 -5.70
C LYS A 274 -17.53 35.59 -5.63
N GLY A 275 -16.45 34.84 -5.82
CA GLY A 275 -16.43 33.39 -5.77
C GLY A 275 -16.16 32.82 -4.38
N MET A 276 -16.33 31.51 -4.28
CA MET A 276 -15.95 30.72 -3.10
C MET A 276 -14.84 29.76 -3.51
N ALA A 277 -13.68 29.88 -2.89
CA ALA A 277 -12.53 29.03 -3.14
C ALA A 277 -12.33 28.06 -1.97
N THR A 278 -11.99 26.81 -2.26
CA THR A 278 -11.61 25.85 -1.22
C THR A 278 -10.40 25.03 -1.62
N CYS A 279 -9.42 24.92 -0.73
CA CYS A 279 -8.24 24.06 -0.92
C CYS A 279 -8.15 23.04 0.22
N PHE A 280 -8.04 21.76 -0.14
CA PHE A 280 -7.92 20.65 0.80
C PHE A 280 -6.52 20.06 0.77
N ALA A 281 -5.91 19.85 1.93
CA ALA A 281 -4.80 18.92 2.09
C ALA A 281 -5.33 17.56 2.59
N TYR A 282 -5.12 16.49 1.81
CA TYR A 282 -5.62 15.14 2.09
C TYR A 282 -4.49 14.10 2.02
N GLY A 283 -4.48 13.12 2.92
CA GLY A 283 -3.46 12.07 2.94
C GLY A 283 -3.22 11.51 4.33
N GLN A 284 -2.37 10.49 4.43
CA GLN A 284 -2.11 9.80 5.70
C GLN A 284 -1.40 10.70 6.70
N THR A 285 -1.44 10.35 7.98
CA THR A 285 -0.57 10.98 8.98
C THR A 285 0.91 10.88 8.57
N GLY A 286 1.64 11.97 8.74
CA GLY A 286 3.05 12.06 8.34
C GLY A 286 3.31 12.22 6.84
N SER A 287 2.29 12.34 5.98
CA SER A 287 2.50 12.53 4.52
C SER A 287 2.86 13.97 4.11
N GLY A 288 2.71 14.96 4.98
CA GLY A 288 3.08 16.36 4.71
C GLY A 288 1.91 17.34 4.56
N LYS A 289 0.68 16.98 4.95
CA LYS A 289 -0.49 17.89 4.92
C LYS A 289 -0.24 19.21 5.66
N THR A 290 0.03 19.14 6.96
CA THR A 290 0.29 20.31 7.80
C THR A 290 1.53 21.07 7.36
N HIS A 291 2.58 20.39 6.88
CA HIS A 291 3.75 21.05 6.30
C HIS A 291 3.40 21.88 5.05
N THR A 292 2.53 21.35 4.20
CA THR A 292 2.08 22.04 2.99
C THR A 292 1.21 23.25 3.35
N MET A 293 0.27 23.08 4.28
CA MET A 293 -0.67 24.15 4.64
C MET A 293 -0.06 25.21 5.57
N GLY A 294 0.56 24.77 6.66
CA GLY A 294 1.06 25.60 7.76
C GLY A 294 2.57 25.88 7.74
N GLY A 295 3.35 25.27 6.82
CA GLY A 295 4.79 25.53 6.71
C GLY A 295 5.69 24.61 7.53
N ASP A 296 6.96 24.96 7.62
CA ASP A 296 8.01 24.09 8.16
C ASP A 296 7.87 23.93 9.68
N LEU A 297 7.87 22.68 10.15
CA LEU A 297 7.82 22.36 11.58
C LEU A 297 9.26 22.22 12.12
N PHE A 298 9.77 23.23 12.81
CA PHE A 298 11.06 23.17 13.51
C PHE A 298 10.83 22.90 15.01
N GLY A 299 10.81 21.63 15.38
CA GLY A 299 10.57 21.20 16.76
C GLY A 299 9.16 21.56 17.23
N ARG A 300 9.04 22.50 18.17
CA ARG A 300 7.73 23.04 18.64
C ARG A 300 7.31 24.33 17.96
N SER A 301 8.20 24.98 17.21
CA SER A 301 7.92 26.22 16.48
C SER A 301 7.63 25.91 15.01
N GLN A 302 6.55 26.49 14.47
CA GLN A 302 6.18 26.32 13.07
C GLN A 302 6.55 27.60 12.32
N ASN A 303 7.44 27.51 11.33
CA ASN A 303 7.69 28.63 10.45
C ASN A 303 6.53 28.75 9.44
N CYS A 304 5.54 29.54 9.84
CA CYS A 304 4.30 29.70 9.09
C CYS A 304 4.48 30.47 7.77
N SER A 305 5.57 31.24 7.61
CA SER A 305 5.83 32.09 6.44
C SER A 305 5.90 31.33 5.12
N LYS A 306 6.24 30.04 5.14
CA LYS A 306 6.37 29.21 3.92
C LYS A 306 5.19 28.28 3.68
N GLY A 307 4.11 28.37 4.48
CA GLY A 307 2.90 27.58 4.29
C GLY A 307 1.97 28.16 3.23
N ILE A 308 1.10 27.34 2.64
CA ILE A 308 0.05 27.83 1.73
C ILE A 308 -0.83 28.89 2.40
N TYR A 309 -1.06 28.83 3.73
CA TYR A 309 -1.83 29.86 4.42
C TYR A 309 -1.20 31.26 4.28
N ALA A 310 0.12 31.36 4.42
CA ALA A 310 0.87 32.60 4.30
C ALA A 310 0.93 33.09 2.85
N LEU A 311 1.25 32.19 1.92
CA LEU A 311 1.35 32.51 0.49
C LEU A 311 0.02 33.03 -0.08
N VAL A 312 -1.11 32.45 0.34
CA VAL A 312 -2.43 32.97 -0.01
C VAL A 312 -2.65 34.36 0.59
N ALA A 313 -2.27 34.58 1.84
CA ALA A 313 -2.42 35.90 2.47
C ALA A 313 -1.61 36.98 1.75
N GLU A 314 -0.36 36.69 1.40
CA GLU A 314 0.51 37.57 0.60
C GLU A 314 -0.15 37.96 -0.72
N ASP A 315 -0.63 36.97 -1.50
CA ASP A 315 -1.29 37.23 -2.77
C ASP A 315 -2.63 37.97 -2.60
N VAL A 316 -3.39 37.71 -1.54
CA VAL A 316 -4.64 38.45 -1.23
C VAL A 316 -4.33 39.93 -0.98
N PHE A 317 -3.35 40.24 -0.13
CA PHE A 317 -2.98 41.64 0.14
C PHE A 317 -2.31 42.32 -1.06
N LEU A 318 -1.59 41.58 -1.90
CA LEU A 318 -1.08 42.09 -3.17
C LEU A 318 -2.22 42.40 -4.16
N MET A 319 -3.22 41.52 -4.25
CA MET A 319 -4.39 41.71 -5.10
C MET A 319 -5.24 42.90 -4.66
N LEU A 320 -5.39 43.14 -3.36
CA LEU A 320 -6.11 44.32 -2.84
C LEU A 320 -5.51 45.65 -3.30
N LYS A 321 -4.18 45.70 -3.48
CA LYS A 321 -3.46 46.89 -3.96
C LYS A 321 -3.58 47.10 -5.47
N LYS A 322 -4.16 46.16 -6.23
CA LYS A 322 -4.34 46.35 -7.68
C LYS A 322 -5.44 47.40 -7.93
N PRO A 323 -5.25 48.34 -8.88
CA PRO A 323 -6.21 49.41 -9.16
C PRO A 323 -7.64 48.94 -9.47
N THR A 324 -7.77 47.72 -10.02
CA THR A 324 -9.05 47.08 -10.33
C THR A 324 -9.87 46.77 -9.07
N TYR A 325 -9.19 46.34 -8.00
CA TYR A 325 -9.83 45.86 -6.77
C TYR A 325 -9.84 46.91 -5.66
N GLU A 326 -8.92 47.88 -5.69
CA GLU A 326 -8.86 48.98 -4.73
C GLU A 326 -10.19 49.75 -4.65
N LYS A 327 -10.86 49.96 -5.80
CA LYS A 327 -12.18 50.63 -5.91
C LYS A 327 -13.31 49.89 -5.19
N LEU A 328 -13.12 48.61 -4.85
CA LEU A 328 -14.15 47.81 -4.21
C LEU A 328 -14.25 48.06 -2.70
N ASP A 329 -13.22 48.67 -2.07
CA ASP A 329 -13.17 48.93 -0.63
C ASP A 329 -13.46 47.65 0.18
N LEU A 330 -12.64 46.63 -0.06
CA LEU A 330 -12.77 45.31 0.57
C LEU A 330 -11.96 45.26 1.86
N LYS A 331 -12.61 44.78 2.92
CA LYS A 331 -11.99 44.44 4.20
C LYS A 331 -11.73 42.94 4.29
N VAL A 332 -10.60 42.56 4.87
CA VAL A 332 -10.18 41.16 5.04
C VAL A 332 -10.42 40.72 6.47
N TYR A 333 -11.01 39.54 6.62
CA TYR A 333 -11.23 38.90 7.91
C TYR A 333 -10.63 37.49 7.90
N GLY A 334 -10.02 37.10 9.01
CA GLY A 334 -9.51 35.76 9.27
C GLY A 334 -10.40 35.01 10.27
N THR A 335 -10.63 33.72 10.02
CA THR A 335 -11.20 32.79 11.01
C THR A 335 -10.36 31.53 11.07
N PHE A 336 -10.25 30.92 12.25
CA PHE A 336 -9.57 29.66 12.40
C PHE A 336 -10.28 28.77 13.41
N PHE A 337 -10.74 27.60 12.96
CA PHE A 337 -11.44 26.64 13.83
C PHE A 337 -11.04 25.22 13.50
N GLU A 338 -11.27 24.31 14.44
CA GLU A 338 -11.08 22.88 14.25
C GLU A 338 -12.38 22.10 14.41
N ILE A 339 -12.47 20.99 13.66
CA ILE A 339 -13.54 20.01 13.79
C ILE A 339 -12.94 18.75 14.41
N TYR A 340 -13.38 18.44 15.63
CA TYR A 340 -12.86 17.33 16.42
C TYR A 340 -14.02 16.57 17.09
N GLY A 341 -14.03 15.24 16.96
CA GLY A 341 -15.07 14.38 17.56
C GLY A 341 -16.51 14.78 17.19
N GLY A 342 -16.73 15.21 15.94
CA GLY A 342 -18.05 15.66 15.46
C GLY A 342 -18.52 17.01 16.04
N LYS A 343 -17.65 17.77 16.68
CA LYS A 343 -17.91 19.12 17.24
C LYS A 343 -16.98 20.14 16.60
N VAL A 344 -17.37 21.41 16.63
CA VAL A 344 -16.59 22.54 16.09
C VAL A 344 -16.06 23.37 17.25
N TYR A 345 -14.80 23.77 17.19
CA TYR A 345 -14.10 24.55 18.21
C TYR A 345 -13.37 25.72 17.58
N ASP A 346 -13.57 26.92 18.11
CA ASP A 346 -12.88 28.13 17.66
C ASP A 346 -11.43 28.15 18.18
N LEU A 347 -10.45 28.16 17.29
CA LEU A 347 -9.03 28.18 17.67
C LEU A 347 -8.55 29.59 18.03
N LEU A 348 -9.23 30.64 17.57
CA LEU A 348 -8.91 32.03 17.90
C LEU A 348 -9.54 32.46 19.23
N ASN A 349 -10.56 31.72 19.67
CA ASN A 349 -11.28 31.98 20.92
C ASN A 349 -11.13 30.81 21.93
N TRP A 350 -9.89 30.50 22.31
CA TRP A 350 -9.59 29.57 23.43
C TRP A 350 -10.24 28.18 23.33
N LYS A 351 -10.40 27.63 22.11
CA LYS A 351 -11.11 26.36 21.87
C LYS A 351 -12.56 26.36 22.35
N THR A 352 -13.23 27.51 22.25
CA THR A 352 -14.66 27.61 22.57
C THR A 352 -15.48 26.75 21.62
N LYS A 353 -16.37 25.91 22.17
CA LYS A 353 -17.23 25.03 21.39
C LYS A 353 -18.31 25.83 20.66
N LEU A 354 -18.38 25.68 19.35
CA LEU A 354 -19.33 26.37 18.48
C LEU A 354 -20.52 25.49 18.10
N ARG A 355 -21.64 26.12 17.73
CA ARG A 355 -22.84 25.45 17.22
C ARG A 355 -22.98 25.70 15.73
N VAL A 356 -23.20 24.64 14.95
CA VAL A 356 -23.45 24.72 13.51
C VAL A 356 -24.94 24.55 13.27
N LEU A 357 -25.58 25.59 12.73
CA LEU A 357 -27.02 25.63 12.42
C LEU A 357 -27.23 25.89 10.92
N GLU A 358 -28.42 25.54 10.44
CA GLU A 358 -28.89 25.83 9.08
C GLU A 358 -30.07 26.81 9.18
N ASP A 359 -30.04 27.89 8.41
CA ASP A 359 -31.13 28.87 8.40
C ASP A 359 -32.27 28.48 7.44
N ALA A 360 -33.33 29.29 7.40
CA ALA A 360 -34.49 29.08 6.52
C ALA A 360 -34.14 29.14 5.01
N LYS A 361 -33.01 29.75 4.65
CA LYS A 361 -32.48 29.83 3.28
C LYS A 361 -31.51 28.68 2.97
N GLN A 362 -31.43 27.68 3.86
CA GLN A 362 -30.51 26.55 3.76
C GLN A 362 -29.03 26.93 3.80
N GLN A 363 -28.69 28.11 4.33
CA GLN A 363 -27.29 28.52 4.52
C GLN A 363 -26.79 28.02 5.87
N ILE A 364 -25.56 27.51 5.88
CA ILE A 364 -24.96 26.96 7.10
C ILE A 364 -24.22 28.08 7.83
N GLN A 365 -24.59 28.30 9.09
CA GLN A 365 -23.99 29.32 9.95
C GLN A 365 -23.31 28.66 11.15
N VAL A 366 -22.07 29.05 11.41
CA VAL A 366 -21.31 28.65 12.60
C VAL A 366 -21.48 29.76 13.64
N LEU A 367 -22.39 29.55 14.58
CA LEU A 367 -22.70 30.55 15.61
C LEU A 367 -21.55 30.69 16.60
N GLY A 368 -21.14 31.95 16.83
CA GLY A 368 -20.09 32.31 17.78
C GLY A 368 -18.68 32.20 17.24
N LEU A 369 -18.50 31.91 15.94
CA LEU A 369 -17.19 31.95 15.29
C LEU A 369 -16.67 33.39 15.28
N GLN A 370 -15.47 33.61 15.84
CA GLN A 370 -14.84 34.92 15.81
C GLN A 370 -14.22 35.21 14.44
N GLU A 371 -14.63 36.32 13.85
CA GLU A 371 -14.02 36.89 12.65
C GLU A 371 -13.14 38.07 13.06
N GLN A 372 -11.83 37.91 12.91
CA GLN A 372 -10.87 38.98 13.24
C GLN A 372 -10.50 39.74 11.97
N GLU A 373 -10.63 41.07 11.99
CA GLU A 373 -10.19 41.93 10.88
C GLU A 373 -8.66 41.92 10.83
N VAL A 374 -8.11 41.76 9.62
CA VAL A 374 -6.66 41.71 9.39
C VAL A 374 -6.29 42.76 8.34
N CYS A 375 -5.22 43.52 8.61
CA CYS A 375 -4.82 44.66 7.79
C CYS A 375 -3.52 44.41 7.02
N CYS A 376 -2.72 43.44 7.46
CA CYS A 376 -1.51 43.01 6.77
C CYS A 376 -1.27 41.50 6.85
N VAL A 377 -0.21 41.03 6.18
CA VAL A 377 0.16 39.61 6.13
C VAL A 377 0.60 39.13 7.52
N GLU A 378 1.30 39.97 8.27
CA GLU A 378 1.79 39.66 9.61
C GLU A 378 0.64 39.38 10.57
N ASP A 379 -0.48 40.11 10.48
CA ASP A 379 -1.68 39.84 11.27
C ASP A 379 -2.21 38.43 11.00
N VAL A 380 -2.25 38.02 9.72
CA VAL A 380 -2.68 36.68 9.33
C VAL A 380 -1.74 35.61 9.87
N LEU A 381 -0.43 35.83 9.79
CA LEU A 381 0.57 34.91 10.36
C LEU A 381 0.39 34.76 11.87
N ASN A 382 0.13 35.85 12.59
CA ASN A 382 -0.14 35.83 14.02
C ASN A 382 -1.40 35.00 14.36
N LEU A 383 -2.47 35.13 13.56
CA LEU A 383 -3.68 34.29 13.73
C LEU A 383 -3.39 32.80 13.51
N ILE A 384 -2.59 32.48 12.50
CA ILE A 384 -2.22 31.09 12.18
C ILE A 384 -1.37 30.50 13.30
N GLU A 385 -0.39 31.24 13.81
CA GLU A 385 0.47 30.81 14.91
C GLU A 385 -0.35 30.59 16.19
N LEU A 386 -1.22 31.56 16.52
CA LEU A 386 -2.15 31.46 17.65
C LEU A 386 -3.02 30.20 17.53
N GLY A 387 -3.71 30.01 16.41
CA GLY A 387 -4.58 28.86 16.22
C GLY A 387 -3.83 27.52 16.18
N SER A 388 -2.62 27.49 15.63
CA SER A 388 -1.75 26.30 15.61
C SER A 388 -1.28 25.92 17.02
N SER A 389 -1.01 26.91 17.88
CA SER A 389 -0.64 26.66 19.29
C SER A 389 -1.79 26.03 20.09
N TYR A 390 -3.03 26.52 19.90
CA TYR A 390 -4.22 25.93 20.53
C TYR A 390 -4.53 24.55 19.96
N ARG A 391 -4.38 24.35 18.65
CA ARG A 391 -4.54 23.03 18.02
C ARG A 391 -3.61 21.99 18.66
N THR A 392 -2.42 22.37 19.11
CA THR A 392 -1.40 21.44 19.63
C THR A 392 -1.56 21.07 21.12
N SER A 393 -2.22 21.90 21.93
CA SER A 393 -2.15 21.87 23.42
C SER A 393 -3.04 20.86 24.17
N GLY A 394 -3.71 19.91 23.50
CA GLY A 394 -4.74 19.02 24.07
C GLY A 394 -4.32 17.74 24.86
N GLN A 395 -3.08 17.61 25.36
CA GLN A 395 -2.51 16.52 26.20
C GLN A 395 -2.18 15.10 25.61
N THR A 396 -0.99 14.64 26.06
CA THR A 396 -0.41 13.28 26.29
C THR A 396 -0.35 12.22 25.19
N SER A 397 0.56 12.42 24.23
CA SER A 397 1.57 11.44 23.76
C SER A 397 2.24 12.00 22.51
N VAL A 398 3.47 11.55 22.23
CA VAL A 398 4.43 12.08 21.25
C VAL A 398 3.93 12.14 19.77
N ASN A 399 2.67 11.81 19.47
CA ASN A 399 2.11 11.85 18.11
C ASN A 399 0.90 12.81 17.97
N ALA A 400 1.22 14.03 17.54
CA ALA A 400 0.49 14.98 16.69
C ALA A 400 -1.07 15.05 16.75
N HIS A 401 -1.62 16.02 17.48
CA HIS A 401 -3.06 16.38 17.46
C HIS A 401 -3.55 16.79 16.05
N SER A 402 -2.67 17.34 15.19
CA SER A 402 -3.02 17.70 13.80
C SER A 402 -3.50 16.52 12.95
N SER A 403 -3.16 15.29 13.33
CA SER A 403 -3.66 14.07 12.65
C SER A 403 -5.11 13.74 12.95
N ARG A 404 -5.72 14.33 13.99
CA ARG A 404 -7.03 13.88 14.53
C ARG A 404 -8.14 14.92 14.48
N SER A 405 -7.81 16.18 14.21
CA SER A 405 -8.79 17.24 13.97
C SER A 405 -8.61 17.81 12.57
N HIS A 406 -9.73 18.16 11.92
CA HIS A 406 -9.71 18.93 10.68
C HIS A 406 -9.56 20.39 11.04
N ALA A 407 -8.51 21.05 10.55
CA ALA A 407 -8.32 22.48 10.70
C ALA A 407 -8.87 23.21 9.49
N VAL A 408 -9.64 24.28 9.74
CA VAL A 408 -10.21 25.13 8.70
C VAL A 408 -9.83 26.57 9.00
N PHE A 409 -8.95 27.11 8.16
CA PHE A 409 -8.62 28.53 8.15
C PHE A 409 -9.38 29.20 7.00
N GLN A 410 -10.06 30.32 7.26
CA GLN A 410 -10.79 31.02 6.23
C GLN A 410 -10.33 32.48 6.13
N ILE A 411 -10.12 32.92 4.89
CA ILE A 411 -9.93 34.32 4.53
C ILE A 411 -11.24 34.79 3.89
N ILE A 412 -11.83 35.83 4.47
CA ILE A 412 -13.15 36.34 4.10
C ILE A 412 -12.99 37.79 3.65
N LEU A 413 -13.42 38.07 2.42
CA LEU A 413 -13.49 39.43 1.89
C LEU A 413 -14.90 39.98 2.10
N LYS A 414 -15.02 41.16 2.71
CA LYS A 414 -16.30 41.84 2.90
C LYS A 414 -16.28 43.23 2.30
N ARG A 415 -17.40 43.61 1.68
CA ARG A 415 -17.67 44.95 1.18
C ARG A 415 -18.79 45.58 1.99
N LYS A 416 -18.52 46.67 2.72
CA LYS A 416 -19.51 47.35 3.58
C LYS A 416 -20.27 46.36 4.50
N GLY A 417 -19.52 45.43 5.10
CA GLY A 417 -20.07 44.39 6.00
C GLY A 417 -20.73 43.18 5.32
N LYS A 418 -20.94 43.20 3.99
CA LYS A 418 -21.50 42.05 3.25
C LYS A 418 -20.41 41.14 2.72
N LEU A 419 -20.63 39.83 2.75
CA LEU A 419 -19.72 38.83 2.17
C LEU A 419 -19.54 39.09 0.68
N HIS A 420 -18.29 39.29 0.25
CA HIS A 420 -17.89 39.43 -1.15
C HIS A 420 -17.34 38.11 -1.66
N GLY A 421 -16.33 37.54 -0.99
CA GLY A 421 -15.72 36.26 -1.35
C GLY A 421 -15.13 35.54 -0.14
N LYS A 422 -14.93 34.23 -0.25
CA LYS A 422 -14.40 33.40 0.86
C LYS A 422 -13.44 32.35 0.32
N PHE A 423 -12.23 32.30 0.87
CA PHE A 423 -11.27 31.22 0.65
C PHE A 423 -11.19 30.37 1.91
N SER A 424 -11.57 29.09 1.82
CA SER A 424 -11.37 28.10 2.89
C SER A 424 -10.15 27.24 2.60
N LEU A 425 -9.16 27.27 3.48
CA LEU A 425 -7.94 26.48 3.44
C LEU A 425 -8.00 25.42 4.53
N ILE A 426 -7.94 24.14 4.14
CA ILE A 426 -8.35 23.03 5.00
C ILE A 426 -7.23 22.01 5.13
N ASP A 427 -6.76 21.79 6.36
CA ASP A 427 -5.83 20.71 6.72
C ASP A 427 -6.63 19.57 7.36
N LEU A 428 -6.91 18.53 6.56
CA LEU A 428 -7.72 17.40 7.01
C LEU A 428 -6.93 16.49 7.96
N ALA A 429 -7.66 15.77 8.80
CA ALA A 429 -7.13 14.67 9.60
C ALA A 429 -6.55 13.54 8.71
N GLY A 430 -5.72 12.68 9.30
CA GLY A 430 -5.15 11.52 8.64
C GLY A 430 -6.21 10.54 8.13
N ASN A 431 -5.97 9.92 6.97
CA ASN A 431 -6.87 8.94 6.35
C ASN A 431 -6.42 7.47 6.54
N GLU A 432 -5.50 7.21 7.46
CA GLU A 432 -5.03 5.87 7.82
C GLU A 432 -6.16 4.95 8.34
N ARG A 433 -5.91 3.63 8.28
CA ARG A 433 -6.94 2.64 8.62
C ARG A 433 -7.01 2.43 10.12
N GLY A 434 -8.21 2.14 10.62
CA GLY A 434 -8.40 1.77 12.04
C GLY A 434 -7.58 0.55 12.48
N ALA A 435 -7.23 -0.34 11.54
CA ALA A 435 -6.34 -1.49 11.78
C ALA A 435 -4.95 -1.06 12.27
N ASP A 436 -4.44 0.07 11.78
CA ASP A 436 -3.14 0.65 12.18
C ASP A 436 -3.17 1.16 13.63
N THR A 437 -4.39 1.40 14.17
CA THR A 437 -4.64 1.90 15.52
C THR A 437 -5.23 0.86 16.47
N CYS A 438 -5.27 -0.43 16.10
CA CYS A 438 -6.04 -1.45 16.83
C CYS A 438 -5.58 -1.70 18.29
N ARG A 439 -4.42 -1.16 18.71
CA ARG A 439 -3.89 -1.23 20.08
C ARG A 439 -4.12 0.04 20.91
N THR A 440 -5.11 0.87 20.57
CA THR A 440 -5.37 2.13 21.27
C THR A 440 -6.58 2.10 22.20
N SER A 441 -6.64 3.06 23.13
CA SER A 441 -7.79 3.28 24.02
C SER A 441 -9.11 3.46 23.23
N ARG A 442 -10.24 3.14 23.88
CA ARG A 442 -11.60 3.32 23.33
C ARG A 442 -11.82 4.74 22.79
N GLN A 443 -11.29 5.74 23.48
CA GLN A 443 -11.37 7.15 23.07
C GLN A 443 -10.72 7.40 21.70
N ARG A 444 -9.51 6.85 21.46
CA ARG A 444 -8.83 6.96 20.15
C ARG A 444 -9.56 6.20 19.03
N GLN A 445 -10.24 5.10 19.36
CA GLN A 445 -11.05 4.37 18.38
C GLN A 445 -12.27 5.19 17.93
N LEU A 446 -12.95 5.87 18.86
CA LEU A 446 -14.06 6.77 18.55
C LEU A 446 -13.60 7.98 17.73
N GLU A 447 -12.43 8.55 18.04
CA GLU A 447 -11.81 9.60 17.22
C GLU A 447 -11.57 9.12 15.79
N GLY A 448 -10.94 7.95 15.63
CA GLY A 448 -10.70 7.35 14.32
C GLY A 448 -11.98 7.07 13.52
N ALA A 449 -13.05 6.65 14.19
CA ALA A 449 -14.36 6.44 13.56
C ALA A 449 -14.96 7.76 13.04
N GLU A 450 -14.91 8.84 13.82
CA GLU A 450 -15.43 10.15 13.40
C GLU A 450 -14.59 10.80 12.29
N ILE A 451 -13.27 10.60 12.30
CA ILE A 451 -12.38 11.02 11.20
C ILE A 451 -12.78 10.29 9.91
N ASN A 452 -12.92 8.97 9.95
CA ASN A 452 -13.29 8.19 8.78
C ASN A 452 -14.69 8.54 8.26
N LYS A 453 -15.65 8.76 9.17
CA LYS A 453 -17.01 9.22 8.82
C LYS A 453 -17.00 10.54 8.08
N SER A 454 -16.25 11.53 8.58
CA SER A 454 -16.15 12.85 7.94
C SER A 454 -15.43 12.81 6.58
N LEU A 455 -14.36 12.03 6.45
CA LEU A 455 -13.66 11.85 5.18
C LEU A 455 -14.50 11.06 4.14
N LEU A 456 -15.28 10.07 4.58
CA LEU A 456 -16.22 9.35 3.72
C LEU A 456 -17.35 10.25 3.25
N ALA A 457 -17.94 11.05 4.16
CA ALA A 457 -18.94 12.03 3.80
C ALA A 457 -18.42 13.03 2.76
N LEU A 458 -17.18 13.51 2.91
CA LEU A 458 -16.54 14.42 1.95
C LEU A 458 -16.39 13.78 0.57
N LYS A 459 -15.90 12.53 0.50
CA LYS A 459 -15.81 11.75 -0.75
C LYS A 459 -17.15 11.66 -1.45
N GLU A 460 -18.19 11.27 -0.71
CA GLU A 460 -19.53 11.11 -1.27
C GLU A 460 -20.14 12.43 -1.72
N CYS A 461 -19.86 13.53 -1.02
CA CYS A 461 -20.29 14.86 -1.45
C CYS A 461 -19.64 15.27 -2.77
N ILE A 462 -18.31 15.14 -2.89
CA ILE A 462 -17.57 15.48 -4.12
C ILE A 462 -18.04 14.60 -5.28
N ARG A 463 -18.19 13.29 -5.05
CA ARG A 463 -18.66 12.33 -6.05
C ARG A 463 -20.08 12.63 -6.51
N ALA A 464 -20.99 13.00 -5.58
CA ALA A 464 -22.36 13.37 -5.93
C ALA A 464 -22.41 14.67 -6.75
N LEU A 465 -21.52 15.63 -6.47
CA LEU A 465 -21.39 16.87 -7.24
C LEU A 465 -20.85 16.60 -8.65
N GLY A 466 -19.80 15.79 -8.79
CA GLY A 466 -19.27 15.42 -10.10
C GLY A 466 -20.24 14.60 -10.96
N GLN A 467 -21.18 13.87 -10.33
CA GLN A 467 -22.24 13.11 -11.00
C GLN A 467 -23.54 13.91 -11.19
N ASN A 468 -23.58 15.18 -10.80
CA ASN A 468 -24.78 16.02 -10.81
C ASN A 468 -26.01 15.35 -10.17
N LYS A 469 -25.81 14.62 -9.06
CA LYS A 469 -26.92 13.97 -8.36
C LYS A 469 -27.88 15.02 -7.78
N PRO A 470 -29.20 14.76 -7.79
CA PRO A 470 -30.20 15.71 -7.29
C PRO A 470 -30.09 15.97 -5.79
N HIS A 471 -29.59 14.99 -5.02
CA HIS A 471 -29.37 15.13 -3.58
C HIS A 471 -27.92 14.80 -3.21
N THR A 472 -27.25 15.79 -2.62
CA THR A 472 -25.88 15.67 -2.08
C THR A 472 -25.91 15.61 -0.55
N PRO A 473 -25.31 14.59 0.10
CA PRO A 473 -25.49 14.31 1.52
C PRO A 473 -24.63 15.20 2.45
N PHE A 474 -24.74 16.53 2.33
CA PHE A 474 -23.94 17.48 3.13
C PHE A 474 -24.15 17.33 4.64
N ARG A 475 -25.30 16.80 5.08
CA ARG A 475 -25.60 16.58 6.50
C ARG A 475 -24.89 15.39 7.14
N ALA A 476 -24.20 14.54 6.37
CA ALA A 476 -23.58 13.31 6.87
C ALA A 476 -22.44 13.55 7.88
N SER A 477 -21.78 14.71 7.85
CA SER A 477 -20.74 15.10 8.81
C SER A 477 -20.73 16.60 9.09
N LYS A 478 -20.16 17.04 10.21
CA LYS A 478 -19.98 18.48 10.49
C LYS A 478 -19.04 19.17 9.50
N LEU A 479 -18.02 18.47 9.00
CA LEU A 479 -17.12 18.97 7.98
C LEU A 479 -17.89 19.32 6.69
N THR A 480 -18.68 18.39 6.17
CA THR A 480 -19.47 18.60 4.96
C THR A 480 -20.62 19.59 5.15
N GLN A 481 -21.15 19.72 6.36
CA GLN A 481 -22.14 20.77 6.68
C GLN A 481 -21.50 22.15 6.56
N VAL A 482 -20.38 22.39 7.25
CA VAL A 482 -19.71 23.70 7.26
C VAL A 482 -19.21 24.10 5.86
N LEU A 483 -18.82 23.12 5.04
CA LEU A 483 -18.29 23.35 3.69
C LEU A 483 -19.35 23.35 2.59
N ARG A 484 -20.64 23.19 2.93
CA ARG A 484 -21.73 23.12 1.94
C ARG A 484 -21.70 24.27 0.95
N ASP A 485 -21.59 25.50 1.45
CA ASP A 485 -21.64 26.71 0.63
C ASP A 485 -20.47 26.76 -0.35
N SER A 486 -19.29 26.27 0.08
CA SER A 486 -18.09 26.19 -0.73
C SER A 486 -18.19 25.20 -1.90
N PHE A 487 -19.19 24.32 -1.91
CA PHE A 487 -19.37 23.33 -2.97
C PHE A 487 -20.54 23.65 -3.90
N ILE A 488 -21.66 24.17 -3.37
CA ILE A 488 -22.90 24.39 -4.15
C ILE A 488 -22.84 25.68 -4.97
N GLY A 489 -22.06 26.68 -4.56
CA GLY A 489 -22.01 27.99 -5.21
C GLY A 489 -21.76 27.92 -6.73
N LYS A 490 -22.45 28.77 -7.52
CA LYS A 490 -22.25 28.84 -8.98
C LYS A 490 -20.81 29.19 -9.36
N ASN A 491 -20.15 30.02 -8.56
CA ASN A 491 -18.75 30.43 -8.71
C ASN A 491 -17.87 29.76 -7.62
N ALA A 492 -18.06 28.46 -7.42
CA ALA A 492 -17.30 27.68 -6.44
C ALA A 492 -16.21 26.85 -7.12
N CYS A 493 -14.96 27.07 -6.70
CA CYS A 493 -13.78 26.37 -7.22
C CYS A 493 -13.09 25.62 -6.09
N THR A 494 -12.71 24.37 -6.35
CA THR A 494 -12.08 23.52 -5.36
C THR A 494 -10.76 22.95 -5.86
N CYS A 495 -9.73 22.99 -5.03
CA CYS A 495 -8.49 22.26 -5.24
C CYS A 495 -8.30 21.20 -4.13
N MET A 496 -7.86 20.01 -4.50
CA MET A 496 -7.45 18.97 -3.56
C MET A 496 -5.99 18.61 -3.77
N ILE A 497 -5.18 18.78 -2.74
CA ILE A 497 -3.77 18.42 -2.67
C ILE A 497 -3.65 17.11 -1.88
N ALA A 498 -3.39 16.02 -2.59
CA ALA A 498 -3.17 14.72 -2.00
C ALA A 498 -1.68 14.53 -1.65
N THR A 499 -1.35 14.51 -0.37
CA THR A 499 0.02 14.28 0.09
C THR A 499 0.27 12.79 0.31
N ILE A 500 1.38 12.27 -0.21
CA ILE A 500 1.74 10.85 -0.14
C ILE A 500 3.14 10.63 0.45
N SER A 501 3.28 9.54 1.21
CA SER A 501 4.56 9.08 1.75
C SER A 501 5.23 8.13 0.73
N PRO A 502 6.55 8.29 0.47
CA PRO A 502 7.25 7.47 -0.53
C PRO A 502 7.64 6.08 -0.04
N GLY A 503 7.65 5.83 1.28
CA GLY A 503 8.14 4.59 1.88
C GLY A 503 7.33 3.34 1.53
N LEU A 504 8.00 2.19 1.43
CA LEU A 504 7.38 0.88 1.20
C LEU A 504 6.42 0.53 2.34
N SER A 505 6.76 0.91 3.57
CA SER A 505 5.90 0.75 4.75
C SER A 505 4.53 1.43 4.62
N SER A 506 4.45 2.50 3.82
CA SER A 506 3.23 3.30 3.60
C SER A 506 2.51 2.96 2.29
N CYS A 507 2.91 1.90 1.58
CA CYS A 507 2.40 1.56 0.24
C CYS A 507 0.86 1.47 0.20
N GLU A 508 0.26 0.78 1.16
CA GLU A 508 -1.18 0.59 1.22
C GLU A 508 -1.94 1.91 1.44
N ASN A 509 -1.45 2.76 2.35
CA ASN A 509 -2.03 4.06 2.64
C ASN A 509 -1.88 5.01 1.44
N THR A 510 -0.75 4.97 0.74
CA THR A 510 -0.51 5.74 -0.50
C THR A 510 -1.46 5.31 -1.61
N LEU A 511 -1.58 4.01 -1.90
CA LEU A 511 -2.52 3.48 -2.90
C LEU A 511 -3.98 3.84 -2.56
N ASN A 512 -4.35 3.76 -1.29
CA ASN A 512 -5.67 4.20 -0.84
C ASN A 512 -5.88 5.69 -1.12
N THR A 513 -4.91 6.54 -0.78
CA THR A 513 -5.01 7.99 -0.99
C THR A 513 -5.18 8.31 -2.48
N LEU A 514 -4.33 7.75 -3.34
CA LEU A 514 -4.35 7.98 -4.79
C LEU A 514 -5.66 7.51 -5.44
N ARG A 515 -6.13 6.30 -5.12
CA ARG A 515 -7.41 5.77 -5.63
C ARG A 515 -8.60 6.64 -5.19
N ASN A 516 -8.56 7.12 -3.95
CA ASN A 516 -9.64 7.95 -3.41
C ASN A 516 -9.74 9.30 -4.12
N VAL A 517 -8.62 9.99 -4.32
CA VAL A 517 -8.63 11.32 -4.96
C VAL A 517 -8.82 11.23 -6.47
N LEU A 518 -8.39 10.13 -7.11
CA LEU A 518 -8.71 9.88 -8.51
C LEU A 518 -10.21 9.82 -8.75
N ASN A 519 -10.97 9.16 -7.85
CA ASN A 519 -12.43 9.09 -7.93
C ASN A 519 -13.14 10.43 -7.65
N MET A 520 -12.43 11.43 -7.11
CA MET A 520 -12.97 12.76 -6.84
C MET A 520 -12.80 13.72 -8.01
N ARG A 521 -11.92 13.40 -8.97
CA ARG A 521 -11.78 14.16 -10.20
C ARG A 521 -13.08 14.02 -11.01
N SER A 522 -13.74 15.15 -11.30
CA SER A 522 -14.97 15.15 -12.09
C SER A 522 -14.69 14.52 -13.45
N SER A 523 -15.43 13.46 -13.77
CA SER A 523 -15.33 12.78 -15.05
C SER A 523 -16.37 13.36 -16.00
N ASP A 524 -16.03 14.43 -16.73
CA ASP A 524 -16.70 14.69 -18.01
C ASP A 524 -16.19 13.75 -19.11
N VAL A 525 -15.23 12.87 -18.80
CA VAL A 525 -14.82 11.76 -19.66
C VAL A 525 -15.77 10.57 -19.45
N VAL A 526 -16.95 10.67 -20.05
CA VAL A 526 -17.68 9.49 -20.53
C VAL A 526 -16.83 8.89 -21.65
N GLY A 527 -16.01 7.91 -21.32
CA GLY A 527 -15.30 7.12 -22.32
C GLY A 527 -13.87 6.81 -21.94
N HIS A 528 -13.71 5.80 -21.09
CA HIS A 528 -12.65 4.79 -21.04
C HIS A 528 -12.49 4.37 -19.57
N ARG A 529 -13.39 3.49 -19.12
CA ARG A 529 -12.99 2.55 -18.06
C ARG A 529 -11.74 1.84 -18.61
N PRO A 530 -10.68 1.62 -17.82
CA PRO A 530 -9.65 0.68 -18.25
C PRO A 530 -10.38 -0.64 -18.49
N ALA A 531 -10.43 -1.06 -19.76
CA ALA A 531 -10.90 -2.38 -20.09
C ALA A 531 -10.01 -3.33 -19.29
N TRP A 532 -10.59 -4.00 -18.30
CA TRP A 532 -9.95 -5.16 -17.71
C TRP A 532 -9.57 -6.05 -18.89
N SER A 533 -8.33 -6.52 -18.94
CA SER A 533 -7.95 -7.46 -20.00
C SER A 533 -8.97 -8.62 -20.00
N PRO A 534 -9.34 -9.16 -21.18
CA PRO A 534 -10.30 -10.26 -21.27
C PRO A 534 -9.96 -11.42 -20.31
N GLU A 535 -8.67 -11.63 -20.07
CA GLU A 535 -8.14 -12.60 -19.11
C GLU A 535 -8.56 -12.34 -17.65
N VAL A 536 -8.62 -11.09 -17.18
CA VAL A 536 -9.02 -10.75 -15.80
C VAL A 536 -10.53 -10.85 -15.63
N LEU A 537 -11.30 -10.55 -16.68
CA LEU A 537 -12.76 -10.74 -16.67
C LEU A 537 -13.12 -12.24 -16.63
N LEU A 538 -12.44 -13.05 -17.45
CA LEU A 538 -12.56 -14.52 -17.46
C LEU A 538 -12.16 -15.13 -16.11
N PHE A 539 -11.12 -14.62 -15.47
CA PHE A 539 -10.68 -15.09 -14.16
C PHE A 539 -11.73 -14.82 -13.07
N LYS A 540 -12.32 -13.62 -13.04
CA LYS A 540 -13.40 -13.29 -12.09
C LYS A 540 -14.70 -14.05 -12.35
N LEU A 541 -15.07 -14.28 -13.62
CA LEU A 541 -16.22 -15.11 -13.97
C LEU A 541 -16.01 -16.58 -13.58
N SER A 542 -14.77 -17.11 -13.67
CA SER A 542 -14.45 -18.47 -13.23
C SER A 542 -14.54 -18.67 -11.71
N LEU A 543 -14.31 -17.60 -10.93
CA LEU A 543 -14.36 -17.63 -9.46
C LEU A 543 -15.78 -17.47 -8.90
N LEU A 544 -16.73 -17.01 -9.70
CA LEU A 544 -18.15 -16.82 -9.31
C LEU A 544 -19.05 -17.99 -9.72
N MET A 545 -18.55 -18.95 -10.49
CA MET A 545 -19.33 -20.12 -10.92
C MET A 545 -19.00 -21.34 -10.05
N HIS A 546 -19.96 -21.76 -9.22
CA HIS A 546 -19.94 -23.06 -8.54
C HIS A 546 -20.07 -24.22 -9.55
N PRO A 547 -19.67 -25.46 -9.20
CA PRO A 547 -19.35 -26.53 -10.18
C PRO A 547 -20.54 -27.22 -10.86
N THR A 548 -21.73 -26.62 -10.94
CA THR A 548 -22.94 -27.28 -11.45
C THR A 548 -23.42 -26.81 -12.83
N PHE A 549 -22.73 -25.87 -13.49
CA PHE A 549 -23.13 -25.37 -14.81
C PHE A 549 -21.98 -25.42 -15.84
N VAL A 550 -21.58 -26.63 -16.24
CA VAL A 550 -20.59 -26.85 -17.32
C VAL A 550 -21.24 -26.99 -18.72
N THR A 551 -22.57 -26.98 -18.82
CA THR A 551 -23.25 -27.30 -20.10
C THR A 551 -23.59 -26.07 -20.97
N VAL A 552 -23.44 -24.83 -20.48
CA VAL A 552 -23.89 -23.61 -21.21
C VAL A 552 -22.76 -22.91 -21.99
N SER A 553 -21.48 -23.25 -21.74
CA SER A 553 -20.35 -22.59 -22.43
C SER A 553 -20.20 -22.98 -23.91
N LYS A 554 -20.77 -24.11 -24.34
CA LYS A 554 -20.73 -24.54 -25.75
C LYS A 554 -21.78 -23.87 -26.65
N LEU A 555 -22.84 -23.29 -26.08
CA LEU A 555 -23.88 -22.60 -26.86
C LEU A 555 -23.52 -21.13 -27.18
N PHE A 556 -22.73 -20.47 -26.32
CA PHE A 556 -22.34 -19.06 -26.54
C PHE A 556 -21.24 -18.89 -27.60
N SER A 557 -20.36 -19.89 -27.78
CA SER A 557 -19.31 -19.84 -28.80
C SER A 557 -19.87 -19.91 -30.24
N THR A 558 -21.07 -20.46 -30.43
CA THR A 558 -21.67 -20.60 -31.77
C THR A 558 -22.47 -19.36 -32.17
N GLN A 559 -23.00 -18.58 -31.22
CA GLN A 559 -23.74 -17.34 -31.49
C GLN A 559 -22.83 -16.12 -31.74
N CYS A 560 -21.65 -16.03 -31.09
CA CYS A 560 -20.73 -14.92 -31.34
C CYS A 560 -20.07 -14.94 -32.72
N ASN A 561 -19.99 -16.11 -33.39
CA ASN A 561 -19.46 -16.20 -34.76
C ASN A 561 -20.49 -15.82 -35.83
N PHE A 562 -21.78 -15.70 -35.49
CA PHE A 562 -22.82 -15.28 -36.43
C PHE A 562 -23.00 -13.76 -36.48
N LEU A 563 -22.63 -13.05 -35.42
CA LEU A 563 -22.77 -11.58 -35.33
C LEU A 563 -21.56 -10.81 -35.88
N SER A 564 -20.41 -11.45 -36.10
CA SER A 564 -19.21 -10.81 -36.66
C SER A 564 -19.18 -10.75 -38.20
N GLN A 565 -20.16 -11.35 -38.88
CA GLN A 565 -20.27 -11.29 -40.35
C GLN A 565 -21.34 -10.31 -40.88
N SER A 566 -22.14 -9.68 -40.01
CA SER A 566 -23.21 -8.75 -40.44
C SER A 566 -22.85 -7.25 -40.32
N GLU A 567 -21.68 -6.87 -39.80
CA GLU A 567 -21.31 -5.46 -39.59
C GLU A 567 -20.26 -4.91 -40.59
N SER A 568 -19.97 -5.60 -41.71
CA SER A 568 -19.11 -5.08 -42.78
C SER A 568 -19.85 -4.59 -44.04
N GLN A 569 -21.16 -4.34 -43.94
CA GLN A 569 -21.93 -3.67 -45.00
C GLN A 569 -22.94 -2.68 -44.39
N ALA A 570 -22.45 -1.64 -43.72
CA ALA A 570 -23.11 -0.35 -43.57
C ALA A 570 -22.22 0.53 -42.68
N PHE A 571 -21.28 1.25 -43.29
CA PHE A 571 -20.92 2.66 -43.03
C PHE A 571 -19.70 3.03 -43.88
#